data_AF-A0AAN8FA88-F1
#
_entry.id   AF-A0AAN8FA88-F1
#
_cell.length_a   1.000
_cell.length_b   1.000
_cell.length_c   1.000
_cell.angle_alpha   90.00
_cell.angle_beta   90.00
_cell.angle_gamma   90.00
#
_symmetry.space_group_name_H-M   'P 1'
#
loop_
_entity.id
_entity.type
_entity.pdbx_description
1 polymer ?
#
loop_
_entity_poly.entity_id
_entity_poly.type
_entity_poly.pdbx_seq_one_letter_code
_entity_poly.pdbx_strand_id
1 'polypeptide(L)'
;MSIPCPAPPGEKPTLYQSGSQGKKIRIGICAMNRKATSKPMRAIMTKIVDYYKDWLEYFIFPESIIIHEPVDRWPLCDCLISFHSTDFPLHKAIEYVKLRKPYVINDLKRQYDLLDRRKVFRTLAKEGIEHPRHGVLMRSDSTEEDGVLVEHNDHIEVNGMVFNKPFVEKPVSAEDHNVYIYYPSSVGGGSQRLFRKGTVTVNGKSVKSAHVSSLRIRNVCY
;
A
#
# COMPACT_ATOMS: atom_id res chain seq x y z
N MET A 1 54.19 -42.46 30.39
CA MET A 1 54.25 -42.98 29.01
C MET A 1 52.88 -42.81 28.38
N SER A 2 52.74 -41.82 27.49
CA SER A 2 51.70 -41.78 26.47
C SER A 2 52.18 -40.79 25.40
N ILE A 3 52.60 -41.33 24.27
CA ILE A 3 53.18 -40.63 23.12
C ILE A 3 52.02 -40.00 22.33
N PRO A 4 52.05 -38.70 21.98
CA PRO A 4 51.03 -38.11 21.11
C PRO A 4 51.20 -38.59 19.66
N CYS A 5 50.08 -38.79 18.95
CA CYS A 5 50.06 -39.21 17.55
C CYS A 5 50.71 -38.14 16.63
N PRO A 6 51.38 -38.55 15.53
CA PRO A 6 51.93 -37.62 14.55
C PRO A 6 50.83 -37.09 13.62
N ALA A 7 50.95 -35.82 13.23
CA ALA A 7 50.08 -35.16 12.27
C ALA A 7 50.29 -35.71 10.84
N PRO A 8 49.25 -35.77 9.99
CA PRO A 8 49.38 -36.22 8.61
C PRO A 8 50.18 -35.22 7.76
N PRO A 9 51.02 -35.71 6.81
CA PRO A 9 51.90 -34.84 6.04
C PRO A 9 51.20 -34.29 4.78
N GLY A 10 51.28 -32.98 4.62
CA GLY A 10 51.38 -32.35 3.30
C GLY A 10 50.09 -32.00 2.58
N GLU A 11 49.41 -30.95 3.04
CA GLU A 11 48.78 -30.01 2.10
C GLU A 11 49.33 -28.61 2.36
N LYS A 12 49.89 -28.01 1.31
CA LYS A 12 50.48 -26.67 1.33
C LYS A 12 49.41 -25.67 1.78
N PRO A 13 49.75 -24.64 2.57
CA PRO A 13 48.80 -23.57 2.82
C PRO A 13 48.51 -22.89 1.49
N THR A 14 47.35 -23.16 0.91
CA THR A 14 46.78 -22.29 -0.11
C THR A 14 46.60 -20.95 0.56
N LEU A 15 47.51 -20.03 0.27
CA LEU A 15 47.37 -18.62 0.54
C LEU A 15 46.06 -18.19 -0.11
N TYR A 16 44.97 -18.20 0.64
CA TYR A 16 43.74 -17.52 0.25
C TYR A 16 44.08 -16.03 0.25
N GLN A 17 44.58 -15.57 -0.88
CA GLN A 17 44.68 -14.15 -1.17
C GLN A 17 43.25 -13.60 -1.13
N SER A 18 43.00 -12.80 -0.09
CA SER A 18 42.01 -11.74 -0.01
C SER A 18 41.72 -11.11 -1.38
N GLY A 19 40.45 -11.00 -1.77
CA GLY A 19 40.11 -10.24 -2.97
C GLY A 19 38.71 -10.40 -3.59
N SER A 20 37.67 -10.73 -2.83
CA SER A 20 36.29 -10.52 -3.29
C SER A 20 35.52 -9.94 -2.12
N GLN A 21 35.45 -8.61 -2.02
CA GLN A 21 34.29 -8.03 -1.35
C GLN A 21 33.08 -8.46 -2.17
N GLY A 22 32.38 -9.49 -1.70
CA GLY A 22 31.22 -10.04 -2.40
C GLY A 22 30.25 -8.92 -2.73
N LYS A 23 29.76 -8.89 -3.97
CA LYS A 23 28.81 -7.88 -4.42
C LYS A 23 27.60 -7.90 -3.48
N LYS A 24 27.37 -6.79 -2.76
CA LYS A 24 26.19 -6.65 -1.89
C LYS A 24 24.92 -6.66 -2.73
N ILE A 25 23.88 -7.32 -2.23
CA ILE A 25 22.53 -7.28 -2.78
C ILE A 25 21.97 -5.88 -2.53
N ARG A 26 21.49 -5.23 -3.58
CA ARG A 26 21.05 -3.84 -3.56
C ARG A 26 19.52 -3.77 -3.50
N ILE A 27 18.97 -3.31 -2.38
CA ILE A 27 17.54 -3.08 -2.20
C ILE A 27 17.17 -1.66 -2.66
N GLY A 28 16.39 -1.56 -3.72
CA GLY A 28 15.81 -0.31 -4.20
C GLY A 28 14.48 -0.02 -3.52
N ILE A 29 14.36 1.14 -2.86
CA ILE A 29 13.08 1.63 -2.35
C ILE A 29 12.50 2.61 -3.37
N CYS A 30 11.42 2.22 -4.03
CA CYS A 30 10.73 3.01 -5.04
C CYS A 30 9.31 3.37 -4.54
N ALA A 31 9.21 4.50 -3.87
CA ALA A 31 7.95 5.07 -3.39
C ALA A 31 8.12 6.60 -3.28
N MET A 32 7.02 7.33 -3.12
CA MET A 32 7.08 8.78 -2.88
C MET A 32 7.95 9.10 -1.65
N ASN A 33 8.68 10.21 -1.69
CA ASN A 33 9.71 10.57 -0.73
C ASN A 33 9.15 10.64 0.70
N ARG A 34 7.94 11.18 0.87
CA ARG A 34 7.23 11.21 2.17
C ARG A 34 7.10 9.83 2.82
N LYS A 35 7.00 8.76 2.02
CA LYS A 35 6.90 7.38 2.49
C LYS A 35 8.28 6.73 2.60
N ALA A 36 9.12 6.88 1.58
CA ALA A 36 10.44 6.28 1.51
C ALA A 36 11.40 6.79 2.61
N THR A 37 11.27 8.04 3.05
CA THR A 37 12.11 8.63 4.11
C THR A 37 11.42 8.70 5.47
N SER A 38 10.23 8.12 5.60
CA SER A 38 9.46 8.15 6.85
C SER A 38 10.22 7.50 8.01
N LYS A 39 9.97 7.96 9.25
CA LYS A 39 10.60 7.41 10.46
C LYS A 39 10.46 5.88 10.56
N PRO A 40 9.28 5.28 10.31
CA PRO A 40 9.14 3.81 10.30
C PRO A 40 10.00 3.14 9.22
N MET A 41 10.00 3.67 8.00
CA MET A 41 10.79 3.10 6.89
C MET A 41 12.28 3.08 7.23
N ARG A 42 12.83 4.22 7.69
CA ARG A 42 14.23 4.32 8.10
C ARG A 42 14.56 3.33 9.22
N ALA A 43 13.71 3.22 10.24
CA ALA A 43 13.94 2.31 11.36
C ALA A 43 13.97 0.83 10.91
N ILE A 44 13.09 0.42 9.99
CA ILE A 44 13.06 -0.94 9.45
C ILE A 44 14.31 -1.21 8.62
N MET A 45 14.64 -0.32 7.68
CA MET A 45 15.76 -0.52 6.76
C MET A 45 17.11 -0.48 7.47
N THR A 46 17.29 0.41 8.46
CA THR A 46 18.49 0.42 9.29
C THR A 46 18.67 -0.90 10.02
N LYS A 47 17.62 -1.47 10.62
CA LYS A 47 17.69 -2.79 11.28
C LYS A 47 18.05 -3.91 10.31
N ILE A 48 17.48 -3.91 9.10
CA ILE A 48 17.77 -4.91 8.07
C ILE A 48 19.25 -4.83 7.67
N VAL A 49 19.75 -3.63 7.36
CA VAL A 49 21.17 -3.47 6.99
C VAL A 49 22.09 -3.80 8.15
N ASP A 50 21.77 -3.40 9.38
CA ASP A 50 22.59 -3.69 10.55
C ASP A 50 22.67 -5.19 10.87
N TYR A 51 21.63 -5.95 10.54
CA TYR A 51 21.62 -7.41 10.70
C TYR A 51 22.39 -8.12 9.58
N TYR A 52 22.31 -7.63 8.34
CA TYR A 52 22.89 -8.27 7.15
C TYR A 52 24.07 -7.49 6.54
N LYS A 53 24.83 -6.73 7.34
CA LYS A 53 25.82 -5.70 6.94
C LYS A 53 26.69 -6.02 5.73
N ASP A 54 27.19 -7.25 5.65
CA ASP A 54 28.13 -7.67 4.61
C ASP A 54 27.45 -8.09 3.31
N TRP A 55 26.15 -8.36 3.35
CA TRP A 55 25.38 -8.96 2.27
C TRP A 55 24.42 -7.99 1.60
N LEU A 56 23.93 -6.98 2.32
CA LEU A 56 22.84 -6.11 1.88
C LEU A 56 23.19 -4.62 2.00
N GLU A 57 22.77 -3.86 1.01
CA GLU A 57 22.67 -2.40 1.06
C GLU A 57 21.30 -1.96 0.54
N TYR A 58 20.84 -0.77 0.94
CA TYR A 58 19.63 -0.17 0.36
C TYR A 58 19.88 1.26 -0.06
N PHE A 59 19.05 1.71 -1.00
CA PHE A 59 19.00 3.10 -1.42
C PHE A 59 17.58 3.47 -1.85
N ILE A 60 17.28 4.76 -1.80
CA ILE A 60 15.97 5.30 -2.17
C ILE A 60 16.06 5.87 -3.57
N PHE A 61 15.10 5.54 -4.43
CA PHE A 61 14.99 6.11 -5.75
C PHE A 61 14.61 7.59 -5.59
N PRO A 62 15.33 8.54 -6.21
CA PRO A 62 14.96 9.95 -6.11
C PRO A 62 13.56 10.18 -6.69
N GLU A 63 12.73 10.95 -6.00
CA GLU A 63 11.35 11.19 -6.42
C GLU A 63 11.28 11.85 -7.81
N SER A 64 12.18 12.78 -8.11
CA SER A 64 12.27 13.40 -9.44
C SER A 64 12.48 12.38 -10.56
N ILE A 65 13.30 11.35 -10.32
CA ILE A 65 13.53 10.26 -11.28
C ILE A 65 12.25 9.41 -11.44
N ILE A 66 11.59 9.08 -10.33
CA ILE A 66 10.33 8.31 -10.33
C ILE A 66 9.26 9.03 -11.16
N ILE A 67 9.11 10.35 -10.99
CA ILE A 67 8.07 11.12 -11.65
C ILE A 67 8.45 11.44 -13.11
N HIS A 68 9.63 12.02 -13.35
CA HIS A 68 9.93 12.66 -14.63
C HIS A 68 10.71 11.77 -15.60
N GLU A 69 11.58 10.89 -15.11
CA GLU A 69 12.46 10.10 -16.00
C GLU A 69 11.81 8.80 -16.47
N PRO A 70 12.11 8.35 -17.70
CA PRO A 70 11.67 7.04 -18.18
C PRO A 70 12.33 5.90 -17.38
N VAL A 71 11.67 4.73 -17.34
CA VAL A 71 12.01 3.62 -16.44
C VAL A 71 13.38 2.96 -16.73
N ASP A 72 13.89 3.13 -17.94
CA ASP A 72 15.22 2.68 -18.34
C ASP A 72 16.34 3.51 -17.67
N ARG A 73 16.06 4.76 -17.30
CA ARG A 73 16.99 5.64 -16.58
C ARG A 73 16.97 5.47 -15.06
N TRP A 74 16.04 4.67 -14.55
CA TRP A 74 15.93 4.45 -13.11
C TRP A 74 17.12 3.63 -12.59
N PRO A 75 17.51 3.83 -11.31
CA PRO A 75 18.61 3.08 -10.71
C PRO A 75 18.39 1.56 -10.78
N LEU A 76 19.48 0.80 -10.93
CA LEU A 76 19.42 -0.67 -10.90
C LEU A 76 19.41 -1.18 -9.45
N CYS A 77 18.56 -2.17 -9.18
CA CYS A 77 18.51 -2.89 -7.91
C CYS A 77 18.34 -4.40 -8.15
N ASP A 78 18.78 -5.21 -7.19
CA ASP A 78 18.57 -6.66 -7.21
C ASP A 78 17.22 -7.03 -6.58
N CYS A 79 16.78 -6.25 -5.60
CA CYS A 79 15.51 -6.38 -4.90
C CYS A 79 14.77 -5.03 -4.89
N LEU A 80 13.46 -5.04 -5.17
CA LEU A 80 12.61 -3.86 -5.23
C LEU A 80 11.53 -3.88 -4.14
N ILE A 81 11.54 -2.85 -3.29
CA ILE A 81 10.43 -2.51 -2.40
C ILE A 81 9.72 -1.30 -3.00
N SER A 82 8.51 -1.51 -3.51
CA SER A 82 7.71 -0.43 -4.07
C SER A 82 6.26 -0.56 -3.67
N PHE A 83 5.62 0.57 -3.38
CA PHE A 83 4.23 0.61 -2.96
C PHE A 83 3.58 1.96 -3.32
N HIS A 84 2.33 1.89 -3.76
CA HIS A 84 1.55 3.02 -4.17
C HIS A 84 1.22 3.95 -3.00
N SER A 85 1.25 5.23 -3.31
CA SER A 85 0.61 6.28 -2.53
C SER A 85 0.12 7.36 -3.50
N THR A 86 -0.63 8.34 -3.00
CA THR A 86 -1.02 9.53 -3.77
C THR A 86 0.16 10.05 -4.60
N ASP A 87 -0.09 10.29 -5.89
CA ASP A 87 0.84 10.77 -6.93
C ASP A 87 1.93 9.79 -7.38
N PHE A 88 1.96 8.56 -6.86
CA PHE A 88 2.94 7.56 -7.27
C PHE A 88 2.58 6.92 -8.62
N PRO A 89 3.47 6.95 -9.64
CA PRO A 89 3.20 6.37 -10.94
C PRO A 89 3.39 4.84 -10.92
N LEU A 90 2.39 4.12 -10.40
CA LEU A 90 2.43 2.64 -10.26
C LEU A 90 2.69 1.93 -11.61
N HIS A 91 2.15 2.47 -12.71
CA HIS A 91 2.37 1.94 -14.05
C HIS A 91 3.86 1.93 -14.44
N LYS A 92 4.61 3.01 -14.15
CA LYS A 92 6.06 3.09 -14.39
C LYS A 92 6.81 2.06 -13.54
N ALA A 93 6.42 1.89 -12.28
CA ALA A 93 7.05 0.87 -11.43
C ALA A 93 6.84 -0.55 -11.98
N ILE A 94 5.66 -0.86 -12.54
CA ILE A 94 5.39 -2.13 -13.22
C ILE A 94 6.25 -2.29 -14.48
N GLU A 95 6.40 -1.24 -15.28
CA GLU A 95 7.27 -1.25 -16.47
C GLU A 95 8.74 -1.45 -16.10
N TYR A 96 9.22 -0.79 -15.04
CA TYR A 96 10.57 -0.98 -14.49
C TYR A 96 10.80 -2.45 -14.10
N VAL A 97 9.84 -3.09 -13.41
CA VAL A 97 9.92 -4.50 -13.04
C VAL A 97 9.97 -5.40 -14.28
N LYS A 98 9.17 -5.12 -15.31
CA LYS A 98 9.21 -5.89 -16.57
C LYS A 98 10.58 -5.76 -17.27
N LEU A 99 11.15 -4.57 -17.27
CA LEU A 99 12.42 -4.26 -17.92
C LEU A 99 13.63 -4.85 -17.17
N ARG A 100 13.68 -4.65 -15.86
CA ARG A 100 14.86 -4.96 -15.03
C ARG A 100 14.78 -6.30 -14.29
N LYS A 101 13.58 -6.85 -14.14
CA LYS A 101 13.29 -8.13 -13.46
C LYS A 101 13.95 -8.29 -12.07
N PRO A 102 13.87 -7.28 -11.17
CA PRO A 102 14.36 -7.45 -9.79
C PRO A 102 13.50 -8.44 -9.02
N TYR A 103 13.99 -8.93 -7.88
CA TYR A 103 13.14 -9.63 -6.91
C TYR A 103 12.17 -8.62 -6.26
N VAL A 104 10.86 -8.81 -6.45
CA VAL A 104 9.85 -7.84 -6.00
C VAL A 104 9.25 -8.29 -4.67
N ILE A 105 9.37 -7.47 -3.63
CA ILE A 105 8.80 -7.78 -2.31
C ILE A 105 7.27 -7.63 -2.29
N ASN A 106 6.76 -6.56 -2.90
CA ASN A 106 5.33 -6.28 -2.95
C ASN A 106 4.84 -6.39 -4.39
N ASP A 107 3.93 -7.32 -4.68
CA ASP A 107 3.32 -7.42 -6.02
C ASP A 107 2.70 -6.08 -6.42
N LEU A 108 3.23 -5.46 -7.48
CA LEU A 108 2.81 -4.14 -7.93
C LEU A 108 1.45 -4.16 -8.64
N LYS A 109 1.10 -5.26 -9.31
CA LYS A 109 -0.18 -5.35 -10.02
C LYS A 109 -1.33 -5.46 -9.04
N ARG A 110 -1.15 -6.25 -7.98
CA ARG A 110 -2.13 -6.39 -6.89
C ARG A 110 -2.40 -5.08 -6.15
N GLN A 111 -1.52 -4.09 -6.23
CA GLN A 111 -1.78 -2.79 -5.63
C GLN A 111 -2.93 -2.04 -6.30
N TYR A 112 -3.20 -2.26 -7.60
CA TYR A 112 -4.41 -1.72 -8.23
C TYR A 112 -5.69 -2.29 -7.62
N ASP A 113 -5.66 -3.54 -7.18
CA ASP A 113 -6.83 -4.17 -6.55
C ASP A 113 -7.10 -3.57 -5.17
N LEU A 114 -6.05 -3.10 -4.48
CA LEU A 114 -6.18 -2.39 -3.20
C LEU A 114 -6.80 -0.98 -3.35
N LEU A 115 -6.83 -0.40 -4.55
CA LEU A 115 -7.44 0.91 -4.80
C LEU A 115 -8.95 0.85 -4.98
N ASP A 116 -9.51 -0.34 -5.23
CA ASP A 116 -10.94 -0.55 -5.45
C ASP A 116 -11.52 -1.45 -4.35
N ARG A 117 -12.35 -0.89 -3.48
CA ARG A 117 -12.93 -1.63 -2.34
C ARG A 117 -13.74 -2.85 -2.79
N ARG A 118 -14.35 -2.81 -3.98
CA ARG A 118 -15.14 -3.92 -4.53
C ARG A 118 -14.23 -5.12 -4.81
N LYS A 119 -13.05 -4.87 -5.36
CA LYS A 119 -12.05 -5.91 -5.62
C LYS A 119 -11.47 -6.48 -4.33
N VAL A 120 -11.23 -5.62 -3.33
CA VAL A 120 -10.81 -6.06 -2.00
C VAL A 120 -11.84 -7.01 -1.41
N PHE A 121 -13.12 -6.61 -1.32
CA PHE A 121 -14.18 -7.46 -0.78
C PHE A 121 -14.36 -8.77 -1.57
N ARG A 122 -14.30 -8.71 -2.91
CA ARG A 122 -14.35 -9.92 -3.75
C ARG A 122 -13.20 -10.88 -3.44
N THR A 123 -12.00 -10.35 -3.20
CA THR A 123 -10.84 -11.17 -2.84
C THR A 123 -11.01 -11.78 -1.45
N LEU A 124 -11.48 -11.02 -0.46
CA LEU A 124 -11.76 -11.55 0.88
C LEU A 124 -12.81 -12.67 0.84
N ALA A 125 -13.92 -12.45 0.13
CA ALA A 125 -14.97 -13.44 -0.06
C ALA A 125 -14.45 -14.73 -0.71
N LYS A 126 -13.64 -14.58 -1.77
CA LYS A 126 -13.04 -15.71 -2.49
C LYS A 126 -12.14 -16.56 -1.60
N GLU A 127 -11.38 -15.94 -0.70
CA GLU A 127 -10.49 -16.62 0.24
C GLU A 127 -11.21 -17.10 1.51
N GLY A 128 -12.55 -16.96 1.58
CA GLY A 128 -13.34 -17.39 2.74
C GLY A 128 -13.09 -16.54 4.00
N ILE A 129 -12.58 -15.32 3.85
CA ILE A 129 -12.34 -14.41 4.96
C ILE A 129 -13.64 -13.67 5.27
N GLU A 130 -14.13 -13.81 6.51
CA GLU A 130 -15.34 -13.12 6.96
C GLU A 130 -15.16 -11.59 6.88
N HIS A 131 -16.16 -10.92 6.33
CA HIS A 131 -16.23 -9.47 6.19
C HIS A 131 -17.67 -9.00 6.33
N PRO A 132 -17.92 -7.72 6.64
CA PRO A 132 -19.28 -7.19 6.73
C PRO A 132 -20.10 -7.47 5.47
N ARG A 133 -21.39 -7.74 5.66
CA ARG A 133 -22.37 -7.76 4.56
C ARG A 133 -22.36 -6.38 3.91
N HIS A 134 -22.23 -6.34 2.59
CA HIS A 134 -22.12 -5.09 1.86
C HIS A 134 -22.93 -5.12 0.56
N GLY A 135 -23.31 -3.94 0.10
CA GLY A 135 -23.99 -3.72 -1.19
C GLY A 135 -23.25 -2.68 -2.01
N VAL A 136 -23.09 -2.90 -3.31
CA VAL A 136 -22.40 -1.95 -4.20
C VAL A 136 -23.43 -1.19 -5.01
N LEU A 137 -23.45 0.13 -4.87
CA LEU A 137 -24.25 1.02 -5.69
C LEU A 137 -23.33 1.71 -6.70
N MET A 138 -23.54 1.39 -7.98
CA MET A 138 -22.90 2.06 -9.10
C MET A 138 -23.90 3.00 -9.75
N ARG A 139 -23.53 4.27 -9.93
CA ARG A 139 -24.30 5.26 -10.68
C ARG A 139 -23.44 5.71 -11.86
N SER A 140 -23.88 5.33 -13.05
CA SER A 140 -23.24 5.57 -14.34
C SER A 140 -23.89 6.77 -15.01
N ASP A 141 -23.11 7.56 -15.75
CA ASP A 141 -23.67 8.59 -16.67
C ASP A 141 -23.98 7.97 -18.06
N SER A 142 -23.88 6.64 -18.21
CA SER A 142 -24.00 5.87 -19.45
C SER A 142 -24.92 4.64 -19.31
N THR A 143 -25.40 4.09 -20.43
CA THR A 143 -26.48 3.10 -20.62
C THR A 143 -26.36 1.72 -19.93
N GLU A 144 -25.43 1.51 -18.99
CA GLU A 144 -25.46 0.33 -18.13
C GLU A 144 -26.52 0.51 -17.02
N GLU A 145 -27.20 -0.56 -16.62
CA GLU A 145 -28.26 -0.52 -15.60
C GLU A 145 -27.71 0.09 -14.29
N ASP A 146 -28.15 1.32 -14.00
CA ASP A 146 -27.84 1.99 -12.76
C ASP A 146 -28.28 1.12 -11.57
N GLY A 147 -27.45 1.09 -10.53
CA GLY A 147 -27.82 0.44 -9.29
C GLY A 147 -29.06 1.11 -8.69
N VAL A 148 -29.96 0.30 -8.16
CA VAL A 148 -31.21 0.78 -7.56
C VAL A 148 -30.97 1.09 -6.09
N LEU A 149 -31.28 2.32 -5.68
CA LEU A 149 -31.29 2.75 -4.29
C LEU A 149 -32.68 3.24 -3.90
N VAL A 150 -33.27 2.63 -2.88
CA VAL A 150 -34.48 3.12 -2.22
C VAL A 150 -34.10 3.58 -0.80
N GLU A 151 -34.39 4.84 -0.47
CA GLU A 151 -34.10 5.40 0.86
C GLU A 151 -35.38 5.45 1.70
N HIS A 152 -35.32 4.90 2.92
CA HIS A 152 -36.39 4.97 3.92
C HIS A 152 -35.90 5.70 5.18
N ASN A 153 -36.80 5.92 6.15
CA ASN A 153 -36.47 6.65 7.38
C ASN A 153 -35.34 5.99 8.19
N ASP A 154 -35.38 4.67 8.38
CA ASP A 154 -34.41 3.94 9.22
C ASP A 154 -33.70 2.78 8.50
N HIS A 155 -33.82 2.68 7.18
CA HIS A 155 -33.07 1.72 6.37
C HIS A 155 -32.92 2.23 4.93
N ILE A 156 -32.08 1.55 4.16
CA ILE A 156 -31.99 1.70 2.71
C ILE A 156 -32.11 0.33 2.04
N GLU A 157 -32.48 0.31 0.77
CA GLU A 157 -32.44 -0.88 -0.07
C GLU A 157 -31.50 -0.64 -1.25
N VAL A 158 -30.46 -1.47 -1.36
CA VAL A 158 -29.44 -1.39 -2.41
C VAL A 158 -29.54 -2.65 -3.26
N ASN A 159 -29.99 -2.52 -4.51
CA ASN A 159 -30.22 -3.65 -5.42
C ASN A 159 -31.07 -4.77 -4.76
N GLY A 160 -32.13 -4.39 -4.02
CA GLY A 160 -33.01 -5.29 -3.28
C GLY A 160 -32.47 -5.79 -1.93
N MET A 161 -31.24 -5.44 -1.55
CA MET A 161 -30.69 -5.77 -0.23
C MET A 161 -31.00 -4.67 0.79
N VAL A 162 -31.71 -5.01 1.86
CA VAL A 162 -32.06 -4.07 2.94
C VAL A 162 -30.86 -3.85 3.89
N PHE A 163 -30.56 -2.60 4.24
CA PHE A 163 -29.58 -2.20 5.26
C PHE A 163 -30.24 -1.28 6.28
N ASN A 164 -30.50 -1.80 7.48
CA ASN A 164 -31.03 -1.02 8.60
C ASN A 164 -29.95 -0.09 9.18
N LYS A 165 -30.36 1.08 9.64
CA LYS A 165 -29.46 1.96 10.41
C LYS A 165 -29.14 1.30 11.77
N PRO A 166 -27.87 1.33 12.24
CA PRO A 166 -26.77 2.03 11.61
C PRO A 166 -26.11 1.25 10.47
N PHE A 167 -25.82 1.95 9.37
CA PHE A 167 -25.05 1.42 8.23
C PHE A 167 -23.93 2.40 7.83
N VAL A 168 -22.96 1.90 7.05
CA VAL A 168 -21.75 2.65 6.68
C VAL A 168 -21.66 2.81 5.16
N GLU A 169 -21.68 4.04 4.68
CA GLU A 169 -21.44 4.36 3.27
C GLU A 169 -19.96 4.67 3.05
N LYS A 170 -19.32 3.96 2.12
CA LYS A 170 -17.92 4.16 1.74
C LYS A 170 -17.80 4.39 0.24
N PRO A 171 -17.01 5.37 -0.23
CA PRO A 171 -16.66 5.48 -1.64
C PRO A 171 -16.07 4.18 -2.17
N VAL A 172 -16.39 3.81 -3.41
CA VAL A 172 -15.78 2.65 -4.09
C VAL A 172 -14.26 2.79 -4.16
N SER A 173 -13.76 4.02 -4.37
CA SER A 173 -12.33 4.31 -4.29
C SER A 173 -11.83 4.12 -2.85
N ALA A 174 -10.83 3.27 -2.67
CA ALA A 174 -10.17 3.07 -1.38
C ALA A 174 -9.29 4.26 -0.98
N GLU A 175 -8.94 5.14 -1.93
CA GLU A 175 -8.20 6.37 -1.67
C GLU A 175 -9.09 7.48 -1.12
N ASP A 176 -10.40 7.39 -1.34
CA ASP A 176 -11.36 8.29 -0.74
C ASP A 176 -11.75 7.81 0.67
N HIS A 177 -11.48 8.69 1.62
CA HIS A 177 -11.67 8.45 3.06
C HIS A 177 -12.92 9.13 3.61
N ASN A 178 -13.76 9.71 2.75
CA ASN A 178 -15.05 10.29 3.10
C ASN A 178 -16.06 9.18 3.41
N VAL A 179 -15.97 8.61 4.61
CA VAL A 179 -16.81 7.49 5.04
C VAL A 179 -17.93 8.00 5.93
N TYR A 180 -19.18 7.68 5.60
CA TYR A 180 -20.35 8.18 6.33
C TYR A 180 -20.99 7.04 7.13
N ILE A 181 -21.45 7.35 8.33
CA ILE A 181 -22.19 6.42 9.19
C ILE A 181 -23.55 7.05 9.46
N TYR A 182 -24.63 6.35 9.16
CA TYR A 182 -25.99 6.85 9.34
C TYR A 182 -26.58 6.22 10.60
N TYR A 183 -27.21 7.03 11.47
CA TYR A 183 -27.78 6.54 12.73
C TYR A 183 -29.32 6.45 12.66
N PRO A 184 -29.92 5.47 13.36
CA PRO A 184 -31.37 5.35 13.39
C PRO A 184 -32.02 6.52 14.14
N SER A 185 -33.27 6.80 13.82
CA SER A 185 -34.07 7.87 14.41
C SER A 185 -34.25 7.69 15.92
N SER A 186 -34.26 6.43 16.38
CA SER A 186 -34.34 6.05 17.81
C SER A 186 -33.21 6.61 18.68
N VAL A 187 -32.06 6.97 18.10
CA VAL A 187 -30.91 7.57 18.80
C VAL A 187 -30.66 9.02 18.38
N GLY A 188 -31.67 9.69 17.81
CA GLY A 188 -31.59 11.08 17.36
C GLY A 188 -31.26 11.26 15.87
N GLY A 189 -31.06 10.16 15.12
CA GLY A 189 -30.81 10.20 13.69
C GLY A 189 -29.49 10.88 13.29
N GLY A 190 -29.46 11.44 12.08
CA GLY A 190 -28.29 12.12 11.53
C GLY A 190 -27.20 11.17 11.01
N SER A 191 -26.01 11.72 10.79
CA SER A 191 -24.87 11.00 10.23
C SER A 191 -23.55 11.48 10.79
N GLN A 192 -22.61 10.56 11.03
CA GLN A 192 -21.21 10.88 11.26
C GLN A 192 -20.44 10.87 9.94
N ARG A 193 -19.65 11.92 9.68
CA ARG A 193 -18.78 12.00 8.49
C ARG A 193 -17.33 11.87 8.91
N LEU A 194 -16.71 10.77 8.52
CA LEU A 194 -15.28 10.53 8.71
C LEU A 194 -14.51 11.10 7.52
N PHE A 195 -13.34 11.66 7.81
CA PHE A 195 -12.44 12.21 6.82
C PHE A 195 -11.00 11.85 7.16
N ARG A 196 -10.10 11.93 6.17
CA ARG A 196 -8.68 11.75 6.41
C ARG A 196 -8.18 12.86 7.34
N LYS A 197 -7.65 12.47 8.50
CA LYS A 197 -7.04 13.41 9.45
C LYS A 197 -5.92 14.19 8.76
N GLY A 198 -6.18 15.46 8.45
CA GLY A 198 -5.19 16.40 7.92
C GLY A 198 -4.51 17.17 9.04
N THR A 199 -3.24 17.51 8.82
CA THR A 199 -2.51 18.50 9.64
C THR A 199 -2.41 19.77 8.80
N VAL A 200 -3.06 20.85 9.23
CA VAL A 200 -2.92 22.17 8.59
C VAL A 200 -2.05 23.02 9.50
N THR A 201 -1.01 23.64 8.97
CA THR A 201 -0.19 24.58 9.75
C THR A 201 -0.86 25.94 9.71
N VAL A 202 -1.38 26.41 10.85
CA VAL A 202 -1.88 27.78 11.02
C VAL A 202 -0.96 28.47 12.03
N ASN A 203 -0.33 29.58 11.63
CA ASN A 203 0.60 30.35 12.47
C ASN A 203 1.72 29.50 13.11
N GLY A 204 2.35 28.62 12.32
CA GLY A 204 3.43 27.74 12.80
C GLY A 204 2.99 26.60 13.74
N LYS A 205 1.69 26.49 14.06
CA LYS A 205 1.12 25.40 14.86
C LYS A 205 0.31 24.47 13.98
N SER A 206 0.50 23.17 14.17
CA SER A 206 -0.30 22.13 13.52
C SER A 206 -1.72 22.10 14.10
N VAL A 207 -2.69 22.61 13.34
CA VAL A 207 -4.12 22.61 13.65
C VAL A 207 -4.82 21.53 12.82
N LYS A 208 -5.80 20.84 13.44
CA LYS A 208 -6.63 19.85 12.75
C LYS A 208 -7.67 20.61 11.90
N SER A 209 -7.72 20.34 10.60
CA SER A 209 -8.75 20.92 9.72
C SER A 209 -9.49 19.82 8.97
N ALA A 210 -10.80 19.99 8.82
CA ALA A 210 -11.66 19.14 8.00
C ALA A 210 -11.81 19.80 6.63
N HIS A 211 -11.53 19.05 5.55
CA HIS A 211 -11.96 19.45 4.22
C HIS A 211 -13.30 18.75 3.97
N VAL A 212 -14.40 19.50 3.97
CA VAL A 212 -15.74 18.97 3.73
C VAL A 212 -16.04 19.11 2.25
N SER A 213 -15.87 18.04 1.49
CA SER A 213 -16.42 17.95 0.13
C SER A 213 -17.94 17.74 0.23
N SER A 214 -18.71 18.62 -0.42
CA SER A 214 -20.18 18.57 -0.47
C SER A 214 -20.73 17.64 -1.56
N LEU A 215 -19.87 16.87 -2.25
CA LEU A 215 -20.30 16.01 -3.34
C LEU A 215 -20.97 14.75 -2.79
N ARG A 216 -22.22 14.52 -3.19
CA ARG A 216 -22.91 13.23 -3.07
C ARG A 216 -22.06 12.21 -3.85
N ILE A 217 -21.47 11.24 -3.15
CA ILE A 217 -20.56 10.26 -3.75
C ILE A 217 -21.39 9.37 -4.69
N ARG A 218 -21.01 9.32 -5.97
CA ARG A 218 -21.79 8.63 -7.00
C ARG A 218 -21.72 7.11 -6.88
N ASN A 219 -20.54 6.58 -6.54
CA ASN A 219 -20.26 5.15 -6.45
C ASN A 219 -19.82 4.77 -5.05
N VAL A 220 -20.63 3.98 -4.36
CA VAL A 220 -20.44 3.66 -2.94
C VAL A 220 -20.68 2.19 -2.63
N CYS A 221 -20.05 1.73 -1.56
CA CYS A 221 -20.31 0.46 -0.88
C CYS A 221 -21.02 0.77 0.43
N TYR A 222 -22.18 0.15 0.65
CA TYR A 222 -22.95 0.17 1.90
C TYR A 222 -22.65 -1.04 2.77
#